data_AF-A0A9J7BTX6-F1
#
_entry.id   AF-A0A9J7BTX6-F1
#
_cell.length_a   1.000
_cell.length_b   1.000
_cell.length_c   1.000
_cell.angle_alpha   90.00
_cell.angle_beta   90.00
_cell.angle_gamma   90.00
#
_symmetry.space_group_name_H-M   'P 1'
#
loop_
_entity.id
_entity.type
_entity.pdbx_description
1 polymer ?
#
loop_
_entity_poly.entity_id
_entity_poly.type
_entity_poly.pdbx_seq_one_letter_code
_entity_poly.pdbx_strand_id
1 'polypeptide(L)'
;MEHEQQLAERLEQAASLLERTLTWLEERKSALSGEVEKISATVDPAVSAREEELAAKLAAAEHEIAELKAAAANLPSGPAALSSIRKTVPASTADMLAKRGIGDGPVDVRALDAALSGLSLEQRIAVKSQLLRAGAVS
;
A
#
# COMPACT_ATOMS: atom_id res chain seq x y z
N MET A 1 -43.80 -67.50 -12.39
CA MET A 1 -44.62 -67.19 -11.20
C MET A 1 -43.77 -66.83 -9.97
N GLU A 2 -43.17 -67.76 -9.21
CA GLU A 2 -42.40 -67.39 -7.99
C GLU A 2 -41.16 -66.50 -8.27
N HIS A 3 -40.39 -66.81 -9.31
CA HIS A 3 -39.23 -65.98 -9.69
C HIS A 3 -39.62 -64.57 -10.15
N GLU A 4 -40.77 -64.42 -10.80
CA GLU A 4 -41.28 -63.11 -11.22
C GLU A 4 -41.74 -62.29 -10.02
N GLN A 5 -42.35 -62.94 -9.01
CA GLN A 5 -42.74 -62.30 -7.76
C GLN A 5 -41.51 -61.81 -6.97
N GLN A 6 -40.46 -62.62 -6.86
CA GLN A 6 -39.19 -62.20 -6.23
C GLN A 6 -38.52 -61.05 -6.98
N LEU A 7 -38.58 -61.04 -8.31
CA LEU A 7 -38.03 -59.95 -9.11
C LEU A 7 -38.82 -58.65 -8.90
N ALA A 8 -40.15 -58.74 -8.88
CA ALA A 8 -41.03 -57.61 -8.61
C ALA A 8 -40.78 -57.02 -7.20
N GLU A 9 -40.66 -57.87 -6.19
CA GLU A 9 -40.41 -57.44 -4.81
C GLU A 9 -39.04 -56.75 -4.66
N ARG A 10 -38.00 -57.25 -5.33
CA ARG A 10 -36.68 -56.59 -5.34
C ARG A 10 -36.70 -55.26 -6.08
N LEU A 11 -37.48 -55.15 -7.15
CA LEU A 11 -37.66 -53.89 -7.88
C LEU A 11 -38.41 -52.86 -7.04
N GLU A 12 -39.44 -53.28 -6.30
CA GLU A 12 -40.19 -52.41 -5.39
C GLU A 12 -39.32 -51.93 -4.22
N GLN A 13 -38.51 -52.82 -3.64
CA GLN A 13 -37.51 -52.46 -2.64
C GLN A 13 -36.48 -51.47 -3.20
N ALA A 14 -35.96 -51.69 -4.41
CA ALA A 14 -35.02 -50.78 -5.05
C ALA A 14 -35.66 -49.41 -5.34
N ALA A 15 -36.91 -49.39 -5.83
CA ALA A 15 -37.65 -48.17 -6.10
C ALA A 15 -37.88 -47.36 -4.81
N SER A 16 -38.32 -48.00 -3.74
CA SER A 16 -38.53 -47.32 -2.44
C SER A 16 -37.24 -46.76 -1.83
N LEU A 17 -36.11 -47.44 -2.02
CA LEU A 17 -34.80 -46.92 -1.62
C LEU A 17 -34.40 -45.72 -2.48
N LEU A 18 -34.60 -45.78 -3.79
CA LEU A 18 -34.31 -44.67 -4.70
C LEU A 18 -35.16 -43.44 -4.37
N GLU A 19 -36.47 -43.61 -4.15
CA GLU A 19 -37.37 -42.53 -3.73
C GLU A 19 -36.88 -41.86 -2.45
N ARG A 20 -36.51 -42.64 -1.42
CA ARG A 20 -35.93 -42.09 -0.18
C ARG A 20 -34.65 -41.32 -0.42
N THR A 21 -33.74 -41.84 -1.25
CA THR A 21 -32.48 -41.14 -1.54
C THR A 21 -32.72 -39.85 -2.32
N LEU A 22 -33.72 -39.83 -3.19
CA LEU A 22 -34.08 -38.68 -3.99
C LEU A 22 -34.67 -37.57 -3.10
N THR A 23 -35.61 -37.93 -2.21
CA THR A 23 -36.15 -36.98 -1.22
C THR A 23 -35.04 -36.39 -0.35
N TRP A 24 -34.11 -37.22 0.14
CA TRP A 24 -32.99 -36.74 0.94
C TRP A 24 -32.05 -35.78 0.16
N LEU A 25 -31.80 -36.06 -1.12
CA LEU A 25 -31.01 -35.18 -1.98
C LEU A 25 -31.73 -33.86 -2.27
N GLU A 26 -33.04 -33.88 -2.46
CA GLU A 26 -33.85 -32.68 -2.69
C GLU A 26 -33.87 -31.78 -1.46
N GLU A 27 -34.07 -32.34 -0.26
CA GLU A 27 -34.00 -31.61 1.00
C GLU A 27 -32.62 -30.95 1.19
N ARG A 28 -31.55 -31.72 0.93
CA ARG A 28 -30.18 -31.23 1.04
C ARG A 28 -29.88 -30.13 0.01
N LYS A 29 -30.35 -30.27 -1.22
CA LYS A 29 -30.21 -29.25 -2.28
C LYS A 29 -30.95 -27.97 -1.91
N SER A 30 -32.16 -28.09 -1.37
CA SER A 30 -32.96 -26.96 -0.91
C SER A 30 -32.25 -26.20 0.22
N ALA A 31 -31.70 -26.92 1.21
CA ALA A 31 -30.93 -26.32 2.30
C ALA A 31 -29.67 -25.58 1.79
N LEU A 32 -28.91 -26.20 0.89
CA LEU A 32 -27.73 -25.59 0.28
C LEU A 32 -28.08 -24.33 -0.52
N SER A 33 -29.16 -24.36 -1.31
CA SER A 33 -29.62 -23.19 -2.07
C SER A 33 -29.91 -22.00 -1.16
N GLY A 34 -30.63 -22.24 -0.06
CA GLY A 34 -30.92 -21.18 0.92
C GLY A 34 -29.68 -20.66 1.66
N GLU A 35 -28.65 -21.49 1.84
CA GLU A 35 -27.38 -21.06 2.44
C GLU A 35 -26.56 -20.20 1.47
N VAL A 36 -26.50 -20.59 0.18
CA VAL A 36 -25.86 -19.77 -0.86
C VAL A 36 -26.54 -18.42 -1.00
N GLU A 37 -27.88 -18.36 -0.99
CA GLU A 37 -28.62 -17.10 -1.04
C GLU A 37 -28.29 -16.20 0.16
N LYS A 38 -28.20 -16.74 1.37
CA LYS A 38 -27.81 -15.98 2.57
C LYS A 38 -26.38 -15.45 2.48
N ILE A 39 -25.46 -16.26 1.98
CA ILE A 39 -24.07 -15.86 1.79
C ILE A 39 -24.01 -14.74 0.74
N SER A 40 -24.66 -14.88 -0.41
CA SER A 40 -24.72 -13.85 -1.45
C SER A 40 -25.32 -12.55 -0.91
N ALA A 41 -26.47 -12.64 -0.23
CA ALA A 41 -27.14 -11.49 0.36
C ALA A 41 -26.31 -10.76 1.43
N THR A 42 -25.30 -11.41 2.02
CA THR A 42 -24.41 -10.79 3.01
C THR A 42 -23.10 -10.30 2.38
N VAL A 43 -22.54 -11.06 1.44
CA VAL A 43 -21.25 -10.76 0.81
C VAL A 43 -21.38 -9.61 -0.18
N ASP A 44 -22.39 -9.61 -1.05
CA ASP A 44 -22.59 -8.59 -2.07
C ASP A 44 -22.72 -7.16 -1.50
N PRO A 45 -23.51 -6.89 -0.43
CA PRO A 45 -23.55 -5.57 0.16
C PRO A 45 -22.27 -5.20 0.91
N ALA A 46 -21.59 -6.16 1.54
CA ALA A 46 -20.33 -5.91 2.24
C ALA A 46 -19.19 -5.55 1.28
N VAL A 47 -19.13 -6.21 0.12
CA VAL A 47 -18.17 -5.89 -0.95
C VAL A 47 -18.51 -4.52 -1.55
N SER A 48 -19.78 -4.27 -1.88
CA SER A 48 -20.21 -3.00 -2.48
C SER A 48 -19.92 -1.80 -1.56
N ALA A 49 -20.23 -1.89 -0.27
CA ALA A 49 -19.96 -0.83 0.70
C ALA A 49 -18.45 -0.54 0.83
N ARG A 50 -17.62 -1.59 0.78
CA ARG A 50 -16.16 -1.44 0.83
C ARG A 50 -15.60 -0.81 -0.45
N GLU A 51 -16.14 -1.17 -1.61
CA GLU A 51 -15.76 -0.56 -2.89
C GLU A 51 -16.10 0.93 -2.91
N GLU A 52 -17.28 1.32 -2.43
CA GLU A 52 -17.67 2.73 -2.29
C GLU A 52 -16.75 3.51 -1.35
N GLU A 53 -16.42 2.94 -0.18
CA GLU A 53 -15.50 3.55 0.77
C GLU A 53 -14.10 3.74 0.16
N LEU A 54 -13.60 2.74 -0.56
CA LEU A 54 -12.31 2.81 -1.24
C LEU A 54 -12.32 3.85 -2.37
N ALA A 55 -13.40 3.94 -3.14
CA ALA A 55 -13.56 4.95 -4.19
C ALA A 55 -13.57 6.37 -3.61
N ALA A 56 -14.26 6.59 -2.49
CA ALA A 56 -14.28 7.88 -1.81
C ALA A 56 -12.89 8.27 -1.26
N LYS A 57 -12.16 7.31 -0.66
CA LYS A 57 -10.78 7.53 -0.18
C LYS A 57 -9.82 7.83 -1.33
N LEU A 58 -9.96 7.15 -2.46
CA LEU A 58 -9.15 7.37 -3.64
C LEU A 58 -9.38 8.78 -4.18
N ALA A 59 -10.65 9.19 -4.35
CA ALA A 59 -10.98 10.55 -4.81
C ALA A 59 -10.43 11.64 -3.87
N ALA A 60 -10.52 11.44 -2.55
CA ALA A 60 -9.95 12.36 -1.58
C ALA A 60 -8.41 12.46 -1.68
N ALA A 61 -7.72 11.33 -1.81
CA ALA A 61 -6.28 11.29 -1.97
C ALA A 61 -5.82 11.93 -3.29
N GLU A 62 -6.55 11.70 -4.39
CA GLU A 62 -6.27 12.34 -5.68
C GLU A 62 -6.42 13.85 -5.61
N HIS A 63 -7.43 14.35 -4.89
CA HIS A 63 -7.61 15.77 -4.66
C HIS A 63 -6.45 16.37 -3.86
N GLU A 64 -6.03 15.74 -2.76
CA GLU A 64 -4.90 16.18 -1.95
C GLU A 64 -3.59 16.19 -2.76
N ILE A 65 -3.36 15.17 -3.59
CA ILE A 65 -2.21 15.14 -4.49
C ILE A 65 -2.26 16.28 -5.51
N ALA A 66 -3.44 16.58 -6.06
CA ALA A 66 -3.60 17.69 -7.00
C ALA A 66 -3.31 19.04 -6.33
N GLU A 67 -3.81 19.25 -5.11
CA GLU A 67 -3.54 20.45 -4.30
C GLU A 67 -2.06 20.59 -3.97
N LEU A 68 -1.41 19.51 -3.51
CA LEU A 68 0.02 19.50 -3.20
C LEU A 68 0.87 19.77 -4.43
N LYS A 69 0.50 19.21 -5.59
CA LYS A 69 1.16 19.50 -6.87
C LYS A 69 0.98 20.95 -7.28
N ALA A 70 -0.22 21.52 -7.12
CA ALA A 70 -0.48 22.93 -7.40
C ALA A 70 0.30 23.85 -6.45
N ALA A 71 0.36 23.53 -5.16
CA ALA A 71 1.17 24.25 -4.17
C ALA A 71 2.67 24.17 -4.48
N ALA A 72 3.16 23.00 -4.88
CA ALA A 72 4.55 22.81 -5.31
C ALA A 72 4.86 23.58 -6.61
N ALA A 73 3.92 23.67 -7.56
CA ALA A 73 4.09 24.45 -8.78
C ALA A 73 4.10 25.96 -8.52
N ASN A 74 3.37 26.43 -7.50
CA ASN A 74 3.37 27.83 -7.05
C ASN A 74 4.57 28.20 -6.17
N LEU A 75 5.32 27.21 -5.68
CA LEU A 75 6.63 27.45 -5.08
C LEU A 75 7.56 27.98 -6.17
N PRO A 76 8.31 29.08 -5.94
CA PRO A 76 9.10 29.73 -6.99
C PRO A 76 10.20 28.80 -7.49
N SER A 77 9.87 28.02 -8.52
CA SER A 77 10.75 27.09 -9.22
C SER A 77 11.44 27.81 -10.36
N GLY A 78 12.06 28.94 -10.04
CA GLY A 78 12.78 29.78 -10.98
C GLY A 78 14.21 30.03 -10.52
N PRO A 79 15.18 30.19 -11.44
CA PRO A 79 16.57 30.50 -11.12
C PRO A 79 16.72 31.77 -10.27
N ALA A 80 15.70 32.64 -10.22
CA ALA A 80 15.66 33.85 -9.41
C ALA A 80 15.48 33.62 -7.89
N ALA A 81 14.82 32.52 -7.46
CA ALA A 81 14.76 32.15 -6.04
C ALA A 81 16.05 31.45 -5.58
N LEU A 82 16.71 30.75 -6.50
CA LEU A 82 18.00 30.09 -6.28
C LEU A 82 19.19 31.06 -6.32
N SER A 83 19.08 32.22 -6.98
CA SER A 83 20.13 33.26 -6.99
C SER A 83 20.21 34.07 -5.69
N SER A 84 19.18 34.02 -4.85
CA SER A 84 19.19 34.62 -3.49
C SER A 84 19.92 33.73 -2.47
N ILE A 85 20.03 32.43 -2.76
CA ILE A 85 20.79 31.45 -1.97
C ILE A 85 22.12 31.21 -2.68
N ARG A 86 23.08 32.12 -2.51
CA ARG A 86 24.44 31.87 -2.96
C ARG A 86 24.97 30.59 -2.28
N LYS A 87 25.38 29.64 -3.11
CA LYS A 87 25.88 28.29 -2.81
C LYS A 87 27.20 28.32 -2.03
N THR A 88 27.17 28.86 -0.83
CA THR A 88 28.36 28.96 0.01
C THR A 88 28.02 28.49 1.40
N VAL A 89 28.76 27.50 1.87
CA VAL A 89 28.76 27.09 3.27
C VAL A 89 29.38 28.22 4.10
N PRO A 90 28.91 28.51 5.33
CA PRO A 90 29.56 29.49 6.20
C PRO A 90 31.06 29.22 6.33
N ALA A 91 31.88 30.28 6.35
CA ALA A 91 33.34 30.16 6.34
C ALA A 91 33.89 29.29 7.47
N SER A 92 33.24 29.28 8.64
CA SER A 92 33.60 28.42 9.77
C SER A 92 33.37 26.94 9.49
N THR A 93 32.28 26.58 8.81
CA THR A 93 31.99 25.20 8.41
C THR A 93 32.86 24.76 7.24
N ALA A 94 33.13 25.66 6.28
CA ALA A 94 34.08 25.40 5.19
C ALA A 94 35.50 25.14 5.72
N ASP A 95 35.98 25.94 6.68
CA ASP A 95 37.29 25.76 7.31
C ASP A 95 37.34 24.47 8.16
N MET A 96 36.26 24.13 8.87
CA MET A 96 36.16 22.87 9.61
C MET A 96 36.20 21.65 8.67
N LEU A 97 35.49 21.70 7.55
CA LEU A 97 35.47 20.65 6.54
C LEU A 97 36.83 20.53 5.85
N ALA A 98 37.46 21.65 5.51
CA ALA A 98 38.81 21.69 4.93
C ALA A 98 39.86 21.08 5.87
N LYS A 99 39.81 21.39 7.18
CA LYS A 99 40.67 20.76 8.22
C LYS A 99 40.46 19.25 8.35
N ARG A 100 39.30 18.74 7.94
CA ARG A 100 38.96 17.32 7.92
C ARG A 100 39.18 16.67 6.55
N GLY A 101 39.75 17.39 5.59
CA GLY A 101 40.09 16.89 4.25
C GLY A 101 38.95 16.95 3.24
N ILE A 102 37.86 17.66 3.53
CA ILE A 102 36.71 17.83 2.63
C ILE A 102 36.82 19.21 1.97
N GLY A 103 37.19 19.24 0.68
CA GLY A 103 37.33 20.47 -0.11
C GLY A 103 36.04 20.94 -0.80
N ASP A 104 36.14 22.01 -1.58
CA ASP A 104 35.03 22.75 -2.26
C ASP A 104 34.41 22.01 -3.47
N GLY A 105 34.53 20.67 -3.49
CA GLY A 105 34.03 19.79 -4.55
C GLY A 105 32.87 18.91 -4.08
N PRO A 106 32.32 18.06 -4.96
CA PRO A 106 31.26 17.12 -4.60
C PRO A 106 31.71 16.21 -3.46
N VAL A 107 30.97 16.26 -2.35
CA VAL A 107 31.36 15.61 -1.09
C VAL A 107 30.83 14.18 -1.05
N ASP A 108 31.71 13.21 -0.84
CA ASP A 108 31.30 11.83 -0.55
C ASP A 108 30.63 11.75 0.83
N VAL A 109 29.40 11.20 0.85
CA VAL A 109 28.55 11.06 2.03
C VAL A 109 29.26 10.26 3.14
N ARG A 110 30.06 9.25 2.78
CA ARG A 110 30.79 8.44 3.75
C ARG A 110 31.93 9.20 4.43
N ALA A 111 32.67 9.99 3.67
CA ALA A 111 33.73 10.85 4.20
C ALA A 111 33.15 11.97 5.08
N LEU A 112 32.00 12.52 4.69
CA LEU A 112 31.29 13.54 5.46
C LEU A 112 30.80 13.02 6.81
N ASP A 113 30.12 11.87 6.84
CA ASP A 113 29.60 11.31 8.09
C ASP A 113 30.75 10.91 9.04
N ALA A 114 31.91 10.49 8.50
CA ALA A 114 33.13 10.27 9.28
C ALA A 114 33.70 11.57 9.87
N ALA A 115 33.77 12.65 9.07
CA ALA A 115 34.26 13.95 9.52
C ALA A 115 33.37 14.61 10.58
N LEU A 116 32.06 14.33 10.56
CA LEU A 116 31.09 14.87 11.51
C LEU A 116 30.82 13.94 12.71
N SER A 117 31.49 12.79 12.80
CA SER A 117 31.28 11.80 13.86
C SER A 117 31.64 12.31 15.27
N GLY A 118 32.58 13.25 15.37
CA GLY A 118 32.99 13.90 16.62
C GLY A 118 32.10 15.07 17.08
N LEU A 119 31.03 15.40 16.35
CA LEU A 119 30.06 16.45 16.71
C LEU A 119 28.82 15.87 17.37
N SER A 120 28.13 16.69 18.16
CA SER A 120 26.82 16.33 18.70
C SER A 120 25.81 16.12 17.58
N LEU A 121 24.74 15.36 17.84
CA LEU A 121 23.73 15.02 16.83
C LEU A 121 23.09 16.28 16.21
N GLU A 122 22.80 17.28 17.03
CA GLU A 122 22.21 18.55 16.58
C GLU A 122 23.17 19.34 15.67
N GLN A 123 24.45 19.36 16.02
CA GLN A 123 25.49 19.98 15.19
C GLN A 123 25.64 19.24 13.86
N ARG A 124 25.53 17.91 13.86
CA ARG A 124 25.59 17.09 12.66
C ARG A 124 24.45 17.41 11.70
N ILE A 125 23.22 17.51 12.23
CA ILE A 125 22.03 17.87 11.47
C ILE A 125 22.15 19.29 10.91
N ALA A 126 22.64 20.23 11.72
CA ALA A 126 22.87 21.62 11.29
C ALA A 126 23.86 21.69 10.11
N VAL A 127 25.00 21.03 10.19
CA VAL A 127 26.01 21.05 9.11
C VAL A 127 25.50 20.31 7.86
N LYS A 128 24.84 19.16 8.01
CA LYS A 128 24.30 18.39 6.87
C LYS A 128 23.20 19.18 6.15
N SER A 129 22.33 19.87 6.87
CA SER A 129 21.30 20.75 6.28
C SER A 129 21.90 21.96 5.56
N GLN A 130 23.00 22.52 6.06
CA GLN A 130 23.74 23.58 5.38
C GLN A 130 24.40 23.09 4.08
N LEU A 131 24.97 21.88 4.09
CA LEU A 131 25.59 21.27 2.91
C LEU A 131 24.57 20.90 1.84
N LEU A 132 23.40 20.38 2.24
CA LEU A 132 22.28 20.14 1.33
C LEU A 132 21.76 21.45 0.71
N ARG A 133 21.65 22.52 1.51
CA ARG A 133 21.26 23.85 1.03
C ARG A 133 22.30 24.46 0.08
N ALA A 134 23.58 24.18 0.31
CA ALA A 134 24.68 24.62 -0.55
C ALA A 134 24.81 23.78 -1.84
N GLY A 135 24.12 22.64 -1.94
CA GLY A 135 24.21 21.72 -3.07
C GLY A 135 25.54 20.95 -3.13
N ALA A 136 26.25 20.83 -2.00
CA ALA A 136 27.53 20.14 -1.91
C ALA A 136 27.40 18.61 -1.73
N VAL A 137 26.20 18.15 -1.35
CA VAL A 137 25.83 16.74 -1.18
C VAL A 137 24.53 16.51 -1.95
N SER A 138 24.51 15.46 -2.78
CA SER A 138 23.34 15.00 -3.52
C SER A 138 22.89 13.63 -3.04
#